data_AF-A0A2Z6NVS7-F1
#
_entry.id   AF-A0A2Z6NVS7-F1
#
_cell.length_a   1.000
_cell.length_b   1.000
_cell.length_c   1.000
_cell.angle_alpha   90.00
_cell.angle_beta   90.00
_cell.angle_gamma   90.00
#
_symmetry.space_group_name_H-M   'P 1'
#
loop_
_entity.id
_entity.type
_entity.pdbx_description
1 polymer ?
#
loop_
_entity_poly.entity_id
_entity_poly.type
_entity_poly.pdbx_seq_one_letter_code
_entity_poly.pdbx_strand_id
1 'polypeptide(L)'
;MSSKVVYEGWMVRYGRRKIGRSFIHMRYFVLESRLLAYYKRKPQDNQVPIKTLLIDGNCRVEDRGLKTHHGHVSSAIPIRGVNPNHTITMDYQD
;
A
#
# COMPACT_ATOMS: atom_id res chain seq x y z
N MET A 1 16.14 17.96 1.57
CA MET A 1 15.96 17.54 2.97
C MET A 1 15.43 16.12 2.94
N SER A 2 16.09 15.17 3.61
CA SER A 2 15.61 13.79 3.70
C SER A 2 14.30 13.78 4.48
N SER A 3 13.20 13.40 3.83
CA SER A 3 11.93 13.16 4.52
C SER A 3 12.14 11.95 5.43
N LYS A 4 12.05 12.18 6.74
CA LYS A 4 12.20 11.11 7.73
C LYS A 4 11.09 10.08 7.53
N VAL A 5 11.45 8.82 7.29
CA VAL A 5 10.50 7.70 7.28
C VAL A 5 9.79 7.67 8.62
N VAL A 6 8.45 7.67 8.57
CA VAL A 6 7.60 7.62 9.74
C VAL A 6 7.26 6.16 10.07
N TYR A 7 6.91 5.39 9.05
CA TYR A 7 6.61 3.97 9.17
C TYR A 7 7.11 3.19 7.95
N GLU A 8 7.53 1.94 8.15
CA GLU A 8 7.87 1.02 7.07
C GLU A 8 7.50 -0.41 7.45
N GLY A 9 7.19 -1.26 6.47
CA GLY A 9 6.82 -2.64 6.75
C GLY A 9 6.36 -3.41 5.51
N TRP A 10 6.27 -4.74 5.67
CA TRP A 10 5.64 -5.59 4.67
C TRP A 10 4.13 -5.48 4.77
N MET A 11 3.47 -5.26 3.65
CA MET A 11 2.01 -5.26 3.58
C MET A 11 1.56 -5.99 2.32
N VAL A 12 0.39 -6.62 2.39
CA VAL A 12 -0.21 -7.30 1.25
C VAL A 12 -0.99 -6.28 0.42
N ARG A 13 -0.63 -6.11 -0.84
CA ARG A 13 -1.34 -5.23 -1.78
C ARG A 13 -2.30 -6.02 -2.66
N TYR A 14 -3.56 -5.61 -2.65
CA TYR A 14 -4.59 -6.10 -3.57
C TYR A 14 -4.85 -5.09 -4.69
N GLY A 15 -5.21 -5.59 -5.87
CA GLY A 15 -5.67 -4.75 -6.96
C GLY A 15 -6.26 -5.54 -8.12
N ARG A 16 -6.71 -4.81 -9.15
CA ARG A 16 -7.33 -5.40 -10.34
C ARG A 16 -6.52 -5.02 -11.58
N ARG A 17 -6.23 -5.99 -12.44
CA ARG A 17 -5.60 -5.72 -13.75
C ARG A 17 -6.66 -5.21 -14.73
N LYS A 18 -6.23 -4.62 -15.86
CA LYS A 18 -7.13 -4.14 -16.93
C LYS A 18 -8.09 -5.24 -17.42
N ILE A 19 -7.60 -6.47 -17.56
CA ILE A 19 -8.42 -7.64 -17.86
C ILE A 19 -8.71 -8.35 -16.54
N GLY A 20 -9.85 -7.99 -15.91
CA GLY A 20 -10.67 -8.71 -14.93
C GLY A 20 -10.03 -9.35 -13.68
N ARG A 21 -8.83 -9.90 -13.79
CA ARG A 21 -8.08 -10.70 -12.84
C ARG A 21 -7.57 -9.82 -11.70
N SER A 22 -7.93 -10.23 -10.48
CA SER A 22 -7.34 -9.72 -9.25
C SER A 22 -5.87 -10.15 -9.15
N PHE A 23 -5.10 -9.38 -8.39
CA PHE A 23 -3.76 -9.78 -7.96
C PHE A 23 -3.60 -9.49 -6.47
N ILE A 24 -2.73 -10.28 -5.85
CA ILE A 24 -2.32 -10.17 -4.46
C ILE A 24 -0.80 -10.20 -4.45
N HIS A 25 -0.18 -9.19 -3.83
CA HIS A 25 1.27 -9.01 -3.87
C HIS A 25 1.78 -8.49 -2.53
N MET A 26 2.67 -9.23 -1.87
CA MET A 26 3.42 -8.69 -0.73
C MET A 26 4.43 -7.65 -1.22
N ARG A 27 4.42 -6.46 -0.62
CA ARG A 27 5.33 -5.36 -0.96
C ARG A 27 5.85 -4.70 0.32
N TYR A 28 7.04 -4.15 0.24
CA TYR A 28 7.60 -3.35 1.33
C TYR A 28 7.15 -1.91 1.15
N PHE A 29 6.36 -1.39 2.07
CA PHE A 29 5.84 -0.03 2.05
C PHE A 29 6.70 0.87 2.92
N VAL A 30 6.89 2.09 2.46
CA VAL A 30 7.56 3.17 3.18
C VAL A 30 6.61 4.36 3.19
N LEU A 31 6.28 4.81 4.40
CA LEU A 31 5.42 5.95 4.65
C LEU A 31 6.25 7.09 5.23
N GLU A 32 6.23 8.20 4.51
CA GLU A 32 6.82 9.48 4.89
C GLU A 32 5.70 10.51 5.09
N SER A 33 6.04 11.70 5.57
CA SER A 33 5.05 12.74 5.94
C SER A 33 4.05 13.11 4.85
N ARG A 34 4.42 13.02 3.57
CA ARG A 34 3.57 13.41 2.42
C ARG A 34 3.59 12.38 1.30
N LEU A 35 4.14 11.20 1.56
CA LEU A 35 4.46 10.25 0.50
C LEU A 35 4.35 8.83 1.00
N LEU A 36 3.70 8.00 0.19
CA LEU A 36 3.68 6.56 0.37
C LEU A 36 4.32 5.91 -0.86
N ALA A 37 5.34 5.11 -0.65
CA ALA A 37 6.01 4.34 -1.68
C ALA A 37 5.95 2.84 -1.38
N TYR A 38 6.04 2.01 -2.42
CA TYR A 38 6.23 0.57 -2.23
C TYR A 38 7.25 -0.06 -3.17
N TYR A 39 7.93 -1.09 -2.66
CA TYR A 39 9.05 -1.77 -3.27
C TYR A 39 8.80 -3.28 -3.35
N LYS A 40 9.51 -3.98 -4.26
CA LYS A 40 9.44 -5.45 -4.32
C LYS A 40 10.09 -6.12 -3.10
N ARG A 41 11.06 -5.44 -2.50
CA ARG A 41 11.86 -5.84 -1.33
C ARG A 41 12.15 -4.62 -0.48
N LYS A 42 12.60 -4.80 0.76
CA LYS A 42 13.10 -3.70 1.60
C LYS A 42 14.16 -2.92 0.80
N PRO A 43 13.99 -1.61 0.58
CA PRO A 43 14.93 -0.82 -0.21
C PRO A 43 16.29 -0.75 0.49
N GLN A 44 17.35 -0.94 -0.29
CA GLN A 44 18.74 -0.68 0.07
C GLN A 44 19.30 0.29 -0.97
N ASP A 45 20.22 1.17 -0.55
CA ASP A 45 20.84 2.18 -1.42
C ASP A 45 19.79 3.05 -2.17
N ASN A 46 20.04 3.32 -3.46
CA ASN A 46 19.22 4.16 -4.33
C ASN A 46 18.11 3.38 -5.06
N GLN A 47 17.54 2.35 -4.42
CA GLN A 47 16.49 1.57 -5.06
C GLN A 47 15.27 2.45 -5.35
N VAL A 48 14.76 2.39 -6.59
CA VAL A 48 13.60 3.17 -7.03
C VAL A 48 12.29 2.44 -6.65
N PRO A 49 11.28 3.14 -6.10
CA PRO A 49 9.99 2.54 -5.78
C PRO A 49 9.26 2.06 -7.03
N ILE A 50 8.45 1.01 -6.89
CA ILE A 50 7.57 0.55 -7.98
C ILE A 50 6.50 1.60 -8.28
N LYS A 51 5.98 2.24 -7.23
CA LYS A 51 5.02 3.34 -7.33
C LYS A 51 5.12 4.20 -6.07
N THR A 52 4.88 5.47 -6.30
CA THR A 52 4.77 6.51 -5.29
C THR A 52 3.37 7.11 -5.36
N LEU A 53 2.80 7.41 -4.20
CA LEU A 53 1.54 8.13 -4.03
C LEU A 53 1.83 9.35 -3.15
N LEU A 54 1.47 10.53 -3.64
CA LEU A 54 1.50 11.74 -2.82
C LEU A 54 0.30 11.72 -1.88
N ILE A 55 0.56 11.92 -0.59
CA ILE A 55 -0.48 12.06 0.42
C ILE A 55 -0.83 13.53 0.50
N ASP A 56 -1.97 13.87 -0.09
CA ASP A 56 -2.58 15.20 -0.04
C ASP A 56 -3.98 15.11 0.57
N GLY A 57 -4.71 16.23 0.61
CA GLY A 57 -6.08 16.27 1.14
C GLY A 57 -7.10 15.42 0.36
N ASN A 58 -6.72 14.82 -0.77
CA ASN A 58 -7.56 13.95 -1.58
C ASN A 58 -7.36 12.46 -1.27
N CYS A 59 -6.47 12.11 -0.35
CA CYS A 59 -6.26 10.74 0.09
C CYS A 59 -7.24 10.39 1.21
N ARG A 60 -8.04 9.35 1.00
CA ARG A 60 -8.91 8.77 2.02
C ARG A 60 -8.39 7.41 2.42
N VAL A 61 -8.22 7.23 3.73
CA VAL A 61 -7.89 5.95 4.36
C VAL A 61 -9.17 5.43 4.99
N GLU A 62 -9.55 4.22 4.64
CA GLU A 62 -10.67 3.52 5.29
C GLU A 62 -10.12 2.32 6.05
N ASP A 63 -10.70 1.97 7.18
CA ASP A 63 -10.49 0.65 7.76
C ASP A 63 -11.68 -0.21 7.34
N ARG A 64 -11.42 -1.26 6.55
CA ARG A 64 -12.46 -2.22 6.13
C ARG A 64 -12.57 -3.41 7.06
N GLY A 65 -11.89 -3.37 8.21
CA GLY A 65 -11.86 -4.41 9.21
C GLY A 65 -11.05 -5.62 8.78
N LEU A 66 -11.03 -6.61 9.68
CA LEU A 66 -10.44 -7.92 9.45
C LEU A 66 -11.18 -8.65 8.33
N LYS A 67 -10.45 -9.04 7.29
CA LYS A 67 -10.94 -9.98 6.29
C LYS A 67 -10.21 -11.29 6.43
N THR A 68 -10.98 -12.38 6.50
CA THR A 68 -10.45 -13.74 6.49
C THR A 68 -10.40 -14.24 5.05
N HIS A 69 -9.19 -14.45 4.52
CA HIS A 69 -8.99 -15.09 3.22
C HIS A 69 -8.26 -16.42 3.44
N HIS A 70 -8.94 -17.54 3.15
CA HIS A 70 -8.43 -18.91 3.41
C HIS A 70 -7.93 -19.16 4.84
N GLY A 71 -8.60 -18.60 5.85
CA GLY A 71 -8.26 -18.82 7.27
C GLY A 71 -7.13 -17.93 7.81
N HIS A 72 -6.55 -17.05 6.99
CA HIS A 72 -5.64 -16.01 7.45
C HIS A 72 -6.42 -14.73 7.77
N VAL A 73 -6.19 -14.19 8.96
CA VAL A 73 -6.75 -12.94 9.46
C VAL A 73 -5.89 -11.78 8.95
N SER A 74 -6.48 -10.83 8.22
CA SER A 74 -5.74 -9.67 7.71
C SER A 74 -6.56 -8.38 7.83
N SER A 75 -6.00 -7.33 8.41
CA SER A 75 -6.66 -6.01 8.56
C SER A 75 -6.50 -5.20 7.29
N ALA A 76 -7.61 -4.93 6.57
CA ALA A 76 -7.56 -4.32 5.24
C ALA A 76 -7.80 -2.80 5.27
N ILE A 77 -6.80 -2.02 4.88
CA ILE A 77 -6.83 -0.56 4.78
C ILE A 77 -6.77 -0.14 3.30
N PRO A 78 -7.87 0.29 2.66
CA PRO A 78 -7.83 0.94 1.36
C PRO A 78 -7.36 2.37 1.50
N ILE A 79 -6.33 2.72 0.74
CA ILE A 79 -5.98 4.09 0.43
C ILE A 79 -6.54 4.40 -0.96
N ARG A 80 -7.50 5.32 -1.00
CA ARG A 80 -8.13 5.79 -2.22
C ARG A 80 -7.75 7.25 -2.43
N GLY A 81 -7.13 7.56 -3.58
CA GLY A 81 -7.12 8.93 -4.07
C GLY A 81 -8.47 9.26 -4.70
N VAL A 82 -8.90 10.53 -4.70
CA VAL A 82 -10.15 10.98 -5.35
C VAL A 82 -10.26 10.55 -6.83
N ASN A 83 -9.14 10.24 -7.50
CA ASN A 83 -9.15 9.57 -8.79
C ASN A 83 -9.44 8.05 -8.65
N PRO A 84 -10.57 7.53 -9.17
CA PRO A 84 -11.03 6.15 -8.96
C PRO A 84 -10.08 5.06 -9.49
N ASN A 85 -9.10 5.43 -10.31
CA ASN A 85 -8.11 4.51 -10.88
C ASN A 85 -6.97 4.11 -9.92
N HIS A 86 -6.88 4.74 -8.72
CA HIS A 86 -5.80 4.51 -7.76
C HIS A 86 -6.35 4.15 -6.38
N THR A 87 -6.85 2.92 -6.26
CA THR A 87 -7.15 2.29 -4.97
C THR A 87 -6.02 1.31 -4.64
N ILE A 88 -5.38 1.48 -3.48
CA ILE A 88 -4.42 0.52 -2.92
C ILE A 88 -5.06 -0.05 -1.66
N THR A 89 -5.50 -1.30 -1.69
CA THR A 89 -5.89 -2.02 -0.48
C THR A 89 -4.67 -2.70 0.09
N MET A 90 -4.35 -2.41 1.35
CA MET A 90 -3.23 -3.00 2.07
C MET A 90 -3.74 -3.82 3.23
N ASP A 91 -3.19 -5.02 3.39
CA ASP A 91 -3.47 -5.82 4.58
C ASP A 91 -2.18 -6.06 5.39
N TYR A 92 -2.31 -5.93 6.71
CA TYR A 92 -1.28 -6.30 7.68
C TYR A 92 -1.45 -7.78 8.06
N GLN A 93 -0.34 -8.52 8.17
CA GLN A 93 -0.30 -9.88 8.70
C GLN A 93 0.60 -9.85 9.95
N ASP A 94 0.07 -10.34 11.08
CA ASP A 94 0.81 -10.47 12.35
C ASP A 94 1.86 -11.59 12.30
#